data_AF-A0A523J231-F1
#
_entry.id   AF-A0A523J231-F1
#
_cell.length_a   1.000
_cell.length_b   1.000
_cell.length_c   1.000
_cell.angle_alpha   90.00
_cell.angle_beta   90.00
_cell.angle_gamma   90.00
#
_symmetry.space_group_name_H-M   'P 1'
#
loop_
_entity.id
_entity.type
_entity.pdbx_description
1 polymer ?
#
loop_
_entity_poly.entity_id
_entity_poly.type
_entity_poly.pdbx_seq_one_letter_code
_entity_poly.pdbx_strand_id
1 'polypeptide(L)'
;IRFKLTLTEDTPTIKTYFEDRWADLADYRLLSLESSLSFIASLHERWVILLRSLDRNDLSKEFMHPDSGRVDLARNIGIYAWHGRHHLAHITSLIERMSWK
;
A
#
# COMPACT_ATOMS: atom_id res chain seq x y z
N ILE A 1 2.51 -7.18 2.76
CA ILE A 1 2.78 -8.51 2.17
C ILE A 1 4.03 -8.48 1.30
N ARG A 2 4.06 -7.73 0.18
CA ARG A 2 5.24 -7.68 -0.73
C ARG A 2 6.58 -7.36 -0.07
N PHE A 3 6.64 -6.41 0.87
CA PHE A 3 7.87 -6.11 1.63
C PHE A 3 8.42 -7.33 2.35
N LYS A 4 7.56 -8.10 3.03
CA LYS A 4 8.03 -9.27 3.77
C LYS A 4 8.52 -10.36 2.83
N LEU A 5 7.78 -10.64 1.73
CA LEU A 5 8.23 -11.58 0.69
C LEU A 5 9.62 -11.19 0.17
N THR A 6 9.81 -9.94 -0.26
CA THR A 6 11.10 -9.45 -0.77
C THR A 6 12.24 -9.51 0.26
N LEU A 7 11.93 -9.35 1.55
CA LEU A 7 12.95 -9.42 2.61
C LEU A 7 13.37 -10.86 2.94
N THR A 8 12.51 -11.85 2.66
CA THR A 8 12.69 -13.25 3.08
C THR A 8 12.88 -14.25 1.95
N GLU A 9 12.71 -13.83 0.70
CA GLU A 9 12.81 -14.69 -0.49
C GLU A 9 13.76 -14.06 -1.51
N ASP A 10 14.33 -14.88 -2.40
CA ASP A 10 15.17 -14.39 -3.49
C ASP A 10 14.31 -13.90 -4.66
N THR A 11 14.26 -12.58 -4.82
CA THR A 11 13.61 -11.87 -5.93
C THR A 11 12.22 -12.42 -6.29
N PRO A 12 11.27 -12.47 -5.34
CA PRO A 12 10.00 -13.14 -5.56
C PRO A 12 9.15 -12.43 -6.62
N THR A 13 8.36 -13.20 -7.37
CA THR A 13 7.30 -12.63 -8.22
C THR A 13 6.05 -12.41 -7.39
N ILE A 14 5.59 -11.17 -7.30
CA ILE A 14 4.38 -10.86 -6.51
C ILE A 14 3.11 -11.18 -7.30
N LYS A 15 2.07 -11.57 -6.56
CA LYS A 15 0.74 -11.77 -7.13
C LYS A 15 0.01 -10.43 -7.30
N THR A 16 -0.46 -10.16 -8.51
CA THR A 16 -1.38 -9.05 -8.79
C THR A 16 -2.81 -9.40 -8.36
N TYR A 17 -3.67 -8.39 -8.27
CA TYR A 17 -5.07 -8.56 -7.89
C TYR A 17 -5.94 -7.57 -8.66
N PHE A 18 -7.22 -7.92 -8.82
CA PHE A 18 -8.22 -7.08 -9.48
C PHE A 18 -8.83 -6.12 -8.46
N GLU A 19 -8.18 -4.97 -8.24
CA GLU A 19 -8.58 -3.97 -7.23
C GLU A 19 -9.98 -3.42 -7.45
N ASP A 20 -10.39 -3.29 -8.72
CA ASP A 20 -11.74 -2.94 -9.14
C ASP A 20 -12.78 -3.94 -8.61
N ARG A 21 -12.50 -5.24 -8.77
CA ARG A 21 -13.39 -6.31 -8.29
C ARG A 21 -13.40 -6.42 -6.78
N TRP A 22 -12.28 -6.10 -6.12
CA TRP A 22 -12.20 -6.11 -4.66
C TRP A 22 -13.09 -5.00 -4.07
N ALA A 23 -13.06 -3.80 -4.64
CA ALA A 23 -13.87 -2.67 -4.19
C ALA A 23 -15.39 -2.93 -4.23
N ASP A 24 -15.83 -3.90 -5.05
CA ASP A 24 -17.23 -4.29 -5.17
C ASP A 24 -17.69 -5.39 -4.20
N LEU A 25 -16.77 -5.95 -3.39
CA LEU A 25 -17.09 -6.99 -2.43
C LEU A 25 -17.90 -6.46 -1.23
N ALA A 26 -18.60 -7.38 -0.56
CA ALA A 26 -19.59 -7.03 0.46
C ALA A 26 -18.99 -6.35 1.70
N ASP A 27 -17.74 -6.65 2.06
CA ASP A 27 -17.05 -6.05 3.20
C ASP A 27 -16.88 -4.54 3.06
N TYR A 28 -16.69 -4.03 1.84
CA TYR A 28 -16.63 -2.59 1.55
C TYR A 28 -17.98 -1.86 1.69
N ARG A 29 -19.10 -2.59 1.71
CA ARG A 29 -20.46 -2.03 1.83
C ARG A 29 -21.09 -2.27 3.21
N LEU A 30 -20.72 -3.38 3.87
CA LEU A 30 -21.35 -3.83 5.11
C LEU A 30 -20.59 -3.41 6.37
N LEU A 31 -19.28 -3.16 6.27
CA LEU A 31 -18.48 -2.69 7.40
C LEU A 31 -18.51 -1.16 7.51
N SER A 32 -18.38 -0.67 8.74
CA SER A 32 -18.24 0.76 8.98
C SER A 32 -16.85 1.26 8.58
N LEU A 33 -16.76 2.55 8.26
CA LEU A 33 -15.50 3.22 7.89
C LEU A 33 -14.42 3.06 8.98
N GLU A 34 -14.82 3.09 10.25
CA GLU A 34 -13.94 2.97 11.42
C GLU A 34 -13.17 1.65 11.42
N SER A 35 -13.75 0.58 10.88
CA SER A 35 -13.09 -0.73 10.74
C SER A 35 -11.86 -0.61 9.84
N SER A 36 -11.99 0.04 8.68
CA SER A 36 -10.88 0.26 7.74
C SER A 36 -9.85 1.26 8.29
N LEU A 37 -10.29 2.33 8.97
CA LEU A 37 -9.39 3.31 9.58
C LEU A 37 -8.53 2.68 10.70
N SER A 38 -9.13 1.85 11.54
CA SER A 38 -8.41 1.13 12.59
C SER A 38 -7.42 0.12 11.97
N PHE A 39 -7.85 -0.60 10.94
CA PHE A 39 -7.00 -1.56 10.23
C PHE A 39 -5.77 -0.89 9.59
N ILE A 40 -5.95 0.21 8.86
CA ILE A 40 -4.82 0.90 8.21
C ILE A 40 -3.87 1.53 9.22
N ALA A 41 -4.38 2.04 10.35
CA ALA A 41 -3.55 2.56 11.44
C ALA A 41 -2.64 1.48 12.03
N SER A 42 -3.20 0.32 12.41
CA SER A 42 -2.43 -0.81 12.93
C SER A 42 -1.47 -1.40 11.89
N LEU A 43 -1.87 -1.43 10.62
CA LEU A 43 -0.99 -1.87 9.53
C LEU A 43 0.22 -0.93 9.40
N HIS A 44 -0.01 0.39 9.39
CA HIS A 44 1.05 1.39 9.25
C HIS A 44 2.00 1.41 10.45
N GLU A 45 1.50 1.24 11.68
CA GLU A 45 2.35 1.13 12.87
C GLU A 45 3.41 0.04 12.71
N ARG A 46 2.98 -1.18 12.39
CA ARG A 46 3.88 -2.34 12.20
C ARG A 46 4.79 -2.14 11.00
N TRP A 47 4.26 -1.56 9.92
CA TRP A 47 5.01 -1.40 8.69
C TRP A 47 6.08 -0.32 8.82
N VAL A 48 5.81 0.81 9.47
CA VAL A 48 6.80 1.86 9.73
C VAL A 48 7.94 1.34 10.61
N ILE A 49 7.67 0.52 11.63
CA ILE A 49 8.72 -0.13 12.43
C ILE A 49 9.63 -0.98 11.52
N LEU A 50 9.05 -1.81 10.65
CA LEU A 50 9.80 -2.60 9.68
C LEU A 50 10.62 -1.73 8.73
N LEU A 51 10.03 -0.68 8.16
CA LEU A 51 10.73 0.19 7.21
C LEU A 51 11.91 0.93 7.86
N ARG A 52 11.77 1.33 9.12
CA ARG A 52 12.84 1.99 9.88
C ARG A 52 13.99 1.06 10.26
N SER A 53 13.79 -0.25 10.26
CA SER A 53 14.86 -1.22 10.56
C SER A 53 15.68 -1.63 9.34
N LEU A 54 15.29 -1.22 8.13
CA LEU A 54 15.97 -1.65 6.90
C LEU A 54 17.28 -0.88 6.69
N ASP A 55 18.33 -1.61 6.32
CA ASP A 55 19.60 -1.02 5.88
C ASP A 55 19.63 -0.80 4.36
N ARG A 56 20.76 -0.32 3.84
CA ARG A 56 20.93 -0.08 2.39
C ARG A 56 20.84 -1.34 1.55
N ASN A 57 21.28 -2.48 2.08
CA ASN A 57 21.24 -3.75 1.37
C ASN A 57 19.80 -4.27 1.29
N ASP A 58 19.05 -4.21 2.39
CA ASP A 58 17.62 -4.52 2.41
C ASP A 58 16.83 -3.63 1.44
N LEU A 59 17.13 -2.34 1.40
CA LEU A 59 16.46 -1.39 0.50
C LEU A 59 16.70 -1.69 -1.00
N SER A 60 17.84 -2.32 -1.33
CA SER A 60 18.15 -2.75 -2.70
C SER A 60 17.55 -4.10 -3.10
N LYS A 61 16.93 -4.84 -2.16
CA LYS A 61 16.24 -6.09 -2.51
C LYS A 61 15.05 -5.80 -3.42
N GLU A 62 14.83 -6.68 -4.39
CA GLU A 62 13.85 -6.50 -5.45
C GLU A 62 12.74 -7.56 -5.38
N PHE A 63 11.57 -7.21 -5.92
CA PHE A 63 10.60 -8.19 -6.37
C PHE A 63 10.28 -8.00 -7.84
N MET A 64 9.77 -9.04 -8.48
CA MET A 64 9.23 -8.96 -9.83
C MET A 64 7.73 -8.66 -9.77
N HIS A 65 7.33 -7.50 -10.29
CA HIS A 65 5.93 -7.19 -10.58
C HIS A 65 5.59 -7.72 -11.98
N PRO A 66 4.54 -8.54 -12.16
CA PRO A 66 4.17 -9.08 -13.47
C PRO A 66 4.05 -8.01 -14.57
N ASP A 67 3.46 -6.85 -14.24
CA ASP A 67 3.27 -5.77 -15.24
C ASP A 67 4.37 -4.71 -15.28
N SER A 68 5.03 -4.41 -14.16
CA SER A 68 6.00 -3.29 -14.06
C SER A 68 7.47 -3.75 -14.06
N GLY A 69 7.72 -5.05 -14.08
CA GLY A 69 9.05 -5.63 -13.99
C GLY A 69 9.65 -5.51 -12.59
N ARG A 70 10.98 -5.37 -12.51
CA ARG A 70 11.72 -5.30 -11.24
C ARG A 70 11.42 -4.01 -10.47
N VAL A 71 11.18 -4.14 -9.18
CA VAL A 71 10.96 -3.03 -8.26
C VAL A 71 11.73 -3.29 -6.97
N ASP A 72 12.68 -2.41 -6.65
CA ASP A 72 13.38 -2.43 -5.37
C ASP A 72 12.50 -1.88 -4.22
N LEU A 73 12.86 -2.22 -2.99
CA LEU A 73 12.10 -1.80 -1.82
C LEU A 73 12.14 -0.28 -1.60
N ALA A 74 13.24 0.41 -1.93
CA ALA A 74 13.35 1.86 -1.81
C ALA A 74 12.32 2.59 -2.68
N ARG A 75 12.22 2.23 -3.96
CA ARG A 75 11.24 2.72 -4.92
C ARG A 75 9.82 2.39 -4.45
N ASN A 76 9.61 1.17 -3.97
CA ASN A 76 8.29 0.73 -3.51
C ASN A 76 7.80 1.53 -2.28
N ILE A 77 8.69 1.95 -1.36
CA ILE A 77 8.33 2.89 -0.28
C ILE A 77 7.81 4.20 -0.89
N GLY A 78 8.51 4.75 -1.88
CA GLY A 78 8.11 5.96 -2.59
C GLY A 78 6.74 5.84 -3.27
N ILE A 79 6.47 4.70 -3.92
CA ILE A 79 5.19 4.40 -4.56
C ILE A 79 4.06 4.46 -3.54
N TYR A 80 4.20 3.81 -2.38
CA TYR A 80 3.14 3.83 -1.36
C TYR A 80 2.98 5.18 -0.66
N ALA A 81 4.06 5.93 -0.49
CA ALA A 81 4.00 7.31 0.01
C ALA A 81 3.22 8.22 -0.95
N TRP A 82 3.42 8.07 -2.27
CA TRP A 82 2.62 8.74 -3.29
C TRP A 82 1.16 8.25 -3.27
N HIS A 83 0.94 6.94 -3.24
CA HIS A 83 -0.39 6.33 -3.29
C HIS A 83 -1.30 6.82 -2.16
N GLY A 84 -0.79 6.90 -0.93
CA GLY A 84 -1.54 7.46 0.20
C GLY A 84 -1.95 8.92 -0.01
N ARG A 85 -1.01 9.77 -0.47
CA ARG A 85 -1.31 11.18 -0.78
C ARG A 85 -2.28 11.33 -1.94
N HIS A 86 -2.15 10.48 -2.95
CA HIS A 86 -2.99 10.46 -4.14
C HIS A 86 -4.46 10.18 -3.80
N HIS A 87 -4.73 9.12 -3.03
CA HIS A 87 -6.11 8.82 -2.62
C HIS A 87 -6.68 9.81 -1.62
N LEU A 88 -5.87 10.34 -0.70
CA LEU A 88 -6.32 11.42 0.17
C LEU A 88 -6.74 12.65 -0.64
N ALA A 89 -5.96 13.02 -1.66
CA ALA A 89 -6.29 14.15 -2.53
C ALA A 89 -7.62 13.93 -3.28
N HIS A 90 -7.91 12.72 -3.76
CA HIS A 90 -9.23 12.44 -4.36
C HIS A 90 -10.39 12.73 -3.40
N ILE A 91 -10.25 12.39 -2.12
CA ILE A 91 -11.28 12.63 -1.09
C ILE A 91 -11.38 14.13 -0.79
N THR A 92 -10.27 14.78 -0.46
CA THR A 92 -10.27 16.19 -0.04
C THR A 92 -10.71 17.11 -1.18
N SER A 93 -10.28 16.85 -2.43
CA SER A 93 -10.73 17.63 -3.58
C SER A 93 -12.21 17.43 -3.90
N LEU A 94 -12.81 16.28 -3.57
CA LEU A 94 -14.26 16.11 -3.68
C LEU A 94 -14.99 16.96 -2.62
N ILE A 95 -14.55 16.89 -1.36
CA ILE A 95 -15.09 17.69 -0.25
C ILE A 95 -15.05 19.18 -0.61
N GLU A 96 -13.92 19.66 -1.12
CA GLU A 96 -13.75 21.05 -1.58
C GLU A 96 -14.74 21.43 -2.69
N ARG A 97 -14.82 20.63 -3.76
CA ARG A 97 -15.73 20.90 -4.90
C ARG A 97 -17.20 20.91 -4.49
N MET A 98 -17.57 20.06 -3.53
CA MET A 98 -18.95 19.96 -3.04
C MET A 98 -19.24 20.93 -1.89
N SER A 99 -18.23 21.67 -1.41
CA SER A 99 -18.33 22.55 -0.24
C SER A 99 -18.86 21.83 1.00
N TRP A 100 -18.51 20.56 1.18
CA TRP A 100 -18.82 19.80 2.39
C TRP A 100 -17.90 20.27 3.52
N LYS A 101 -18.47 20.54 4.69
CA LYS A 101 -17.74 21.00 5.89
C LYS A 101 -17.67 19.90 6.92
#